data_AF-A0A7S0N557-F1
#
_entry.id   AF-A0A7S0N557-F1
#
_cell.length_a   1.000
_cell.length_b   1.000
_cell.length_c   1.000
_cell.angle_alpha   90.00
_cell.angle_beta   90.00
_cell.angle_gamma   90.00
#
_symmetry.space_group_name_H-M   'P 1'
#
loop_
_entity.id
_entity.type
_entity.pdbx_description
1 polymer ?
#
loop_
_entity_poly.entity_id
_entity_poly.type
_entity_poly.pdbx_seq_one_letter_code
_entity_poly.pdbx_strand_id
1 'polypeptide(L)'
;SPICQWQWLLVTWLVSIPVMQIPTLHASRFISLFALACVLFTMLSIFIEVGLVQPWNCQPGPTYPKTNALRLFTACAGMAYAFGGHGIFPEELREMKEPHKWPVVMNWTYGIIVPMYFSCAWVGYYAYGGYSQANLNLNFPDNWVNTASLLVQLPACLYLIYFTNLVLVLQIEIALGVDPTHTSCARPFRFGAPPMVFRLVFRTLFVGSQVLLAEILLSGEGDTVLGVQALAGAIGMVGEWSLELGADI
;
A
#
# COMPACT_ATOMS: atom_id res chain seq x y z
N SER A 1 20.18 -9.43 6.13
CA SER A 1 19.91 -9.04 7.53
C SER A 1 20.04 -10.28 8.43
N PRO A 2 20.32 -10.15 9.73
CA PRO A 2 20.45 -11.30 10.66
C PRO A 2 19.10 -11.95 11.04
N ILE A 3 17.99 -11.42 10.52
CA ILE A 3 16.62 -11.84 10.82
C ILE A 3 16.06 -12.51 9.56
N CYS A 4 15.51 -13.72 9.70
CA CYS A 4 14.88 -14.45 8.60
C CYS A 4 13.58 -13.77 8.13
N GLN A 5 13.20 -13.97 6.87
CA GLN A 5 11.97 -13.40 6.30
C GLN A 5 10.71 -13.66 7.15
N TRP A 6 10.50 -14.91 7.55
CA TRP A 6 9.41 -15.31 8.43
C TRP A 6 9.35 -14.50 9.74
N GLN A 7 10.51 -14.20 10.34
CA GLN A 7 10.57 -13.41 11.58
C GLN A 7 10.13 -11.95 11.32
N TRP A 8 10.51 -11.38 10.18
CA TRP A 8 10.05 -10.05 9.76
C TRP A 8 8.55 -9.99 9.51
N LEU A 9 7.99 -11.03 8.89
CA LEU A 9 6.55 -11.15 8.67
C LEU A 9 5.78 -11.24 9.99
N LEU A 10 6.28 -12.01 10.96
CA LEU A 10 5.70 -12.07 12.31
C LEU A 10 5.75 -10.71 13.02
N VAL A 11 6.86 -9.99 12.95
CA VAL A 11 6.97 -8.64 13.53
C VAL A 11 5.96 -7.69 12.89
N THR A 12 5.82 -7.74 11.56
CA THR A 12 4.86 -6.91 10.82
C THR A 12 3.42 -7.21 11.22
N TRP A 13 3.09 -8.50 11.38
CA TRP A 13 1.79 -8.92 11.87
C TRP A 13 1.52 -8.38 13.28
N LEU A 14 2.44 -8.56 14.23
CA LEU A 14 2.26 -8.09 15.60
C LEU A 14 2.10 -6.56 15.69
N VAL A 15 2.87 -5.79 14.91
CA VAL A 15 2.81 -4.33 14.91
C VAL A 15 1.53 -3.80 14.24
N SER A 16 0.97 -4.52 13.27
CA SER A 16 -0.28 -4.12 12.60
C SER A 16 -1.54 -4.36 13.44
N ILE A 17 -1.53 -5.33 14.37
CA ILE A 17 -2.67 -5.65 15.25
C ILE A 17 -3.28 -4.42 15.95
N PRO A 18 -2.52 -3.58 16.67
CA PRO A 18 -3.10 -2.42 17.38
C PRO A 18 -3.70 -1.40 16.41
N VAL A 19 -3.06 -1.17 15.26
CA VAL A 19 -3.53 -0.21 14.24
C VAL A 19 -4.87 -0.68 13.65
N MET A 20 -5.02 -1.99 13.43
CA MET A 20 -6.23 -2.62 12.91
C MET A 20 -7.45 -2.52 13.84
N GLN A 21 -7.26 -2.24 15.13
CA GLN A 21 -8.38 -2.12 16.07
C GLN A 21 -9.11 -0.78 15.98
N ILE A 22 -8.59 0.18 15.20
CA ILE A 22 -9.28 1.44 14.97
C ILE A 22 -10.57 1.16 14.17
N PRO A 23 -11.76 1.53 14.69
CA PRO A 23 -13.02 1.03 14.14
C PRO A 23 -13.51 1.82 12.93
N THR A 24 -13.08 3.07 12.72
CA THR A 24 -13.68 3.97 11.73
C THR A 24 -12.64 4.78 10.95
N LEU A 25 -12.93 5.05 9.67
CA LEU A 25 -12.12 5.89 8.79
C LEU A 25 -12.02 7.33 9.29
N HIS A 26 -13.13 7.88 9.81
CA HIS A 26 -13.15 9.21 10.37
C HIS A 26 -12.17 9.36 11.57
N ALA A 27 -12.02 8.32 12.40
CA ALA A 27 -11.08 8.35 13.52
C ALA A 27 -9.62 8.36 13.05
N SER A 28 -9.32 7.78 11.88
CA SER A 28 -7.96 7.75 11.34
C SER A 28 -7.53 9.01 10.59
N ARG A 29 -8.37 10.05 10.50
CA ARG A 29 -8.07 11.29 9.74
C ARG A 29 -6.76 12.00 10.14
N PHE A 30 -6.36 11.90 11.41
CA PHE A 30 -5.09 12.50 11.86
C PHE A 30 -3.89 11.63 11.48
N ILE A 31 -4.09 10.31 11.47
CA ILE A 31 -3.07 9.34 11.07
C ILE A 31 -2.85 9.44 9.56
N SER A 32 -3.90 9.70 8.77
CA SER A 32 -3.79 9.89 7.33
C SER A 32 -2.95 11.12 6.96
N LEU A 33 -3.12 12.24 7.67
CA LEU A 33 -2.29 13.43 7.49
C LEU A 33 -0.82 13.17 7.85
N PHE A 34 -0.58 12.42 8.91
CA PHE A 34 0.77 12.00 9.27
C PHE A 34 1.39 11.09 8.20
N ALA A 35 0.65 10.10 7.71
CA ALA A 35 1.09 9.21 6.64
C ALA A 35 1.40 9.98 5.34
N LEU A 36 0.58 10.98 5.00
CA LEU A 36 0.85 11.87 3.87
C LEU A 36 2.18 12.63 4.05
N ALA A 37 2.44 13.18 5.23
CA ALA A 37 3.70 13.85 5.53
C ALA A 37 4.90 12.89 5.43
N CYS A 38 4.75 11.63 5.88
CA CYS A 38 5.77 10.60 5.71
C CYS A 38 6.07 10.31 4.23
N VAL A 39 5.05 10.17 3.39
CA VAL A 39 5.24 9.92 1.94
C VAL A 39 5.94 11.11 1.27
N LEU A 40 5.54 12.34 1.59
CA LEU A 40 6.20 13.54 1.06
C LEU A 40 7.67 13.62 1.51
N PHE A 41 7.97 13.24 2.75
CA PHE A 41 9.35 13.18 3.25
C PHE A 41 10.18 12.11 2.52
N THR A 42 9.64 10.91 2.30
CA THR A 42 10.32 9.85 1.53
C THR A 42 10.57 10.30 0.10
N MET A 43 9.58 10.93 -0.55
CA MET A 43 9.76 11.49 -1.89
C MET A 43 10.87 12.55 -1.93
N LEU A 44 10.91 13.47 -0.95
CA LEU A 44 11.99 14.46 -0.84
C LEU A 44 13.36 13.79 -0.62
N SER A 45 13.40 12.76 0.23
CA SER A 45 14.63 12.01 0.53
C SER A 45 15.21 11.36 -0.73
N ILE A 46 14.36 10.83 -1.62
CA ILE A 46 14.80 10.29 -2.92
C ILE A 46 15.51 11.37 -3.76
N PHE A 47 14.94 12.58 -3.87
CA PHE A 47 15.58 13.65 -4.64
C PHE A 47 16.90 14.12 -4.00
N ILE A 48 16.94 14.19 -2.66
CA ILE A 48 18.15 14.56 -1.93
C ILE A 48 19.24 13.51 -2.14
N GLU A 49 18.93 12.23 -1.96
CA GLU A 49 19.88 11.13 -2.11
C GLU A 49 20.44 11.06 -3.53
N VAL A 50 19.57 11.10 -4.54
CA VAL A 50 20.00 11.12 -5.93
C VAL A 50 20.83 12.38 -6.23
N GLY A 51 20.43 13.52 -5.66
CA GLY A 51 21.15 14.79 -5.73
C GLY A 51 22.53 14.78 -5.08
N LEU A 52 22.72 14.04 -3.99
CA LEU A 52 24.00 13.98 -3.26
C LEU A 52 24.92 12.88 -3.78
N VAL A 53 24.38 11.69 -4.05
CA VAL A 53 25.14 10.51 -4.48
C VAL A 53 25.61 10.64 -5.92
N GLN A 54 24.82 11.28 -6.79
CA GLN A 54 25.15 11.54 -8.20
C GLN A 54 25.70 10.28 -8.91
N PRO A 55 24.97 9.15 -8.93
CA PRO A 55 25.50 7.86 -9.39
C PRO A 55 25.97 7.86 -10.86
N TRP A 56 25.54 8.83 -11.67
CA TRP A 56 26.00 9.02 -13.04
C TRP A 56 27.44 9.52 -13.18
N ASN A 57 28.05 10.01 -12.10
CA ASN A 57 29.43 10.51 -12.13
C ASN A 57 30.49 9.42 -11.88
N CYS A 58 30.08 8.20 -11.49
CA CYS A 58 30.98 7.07 -11.25
C CYS A 58 31.15 6.20 -12.52
N GLN A 59 32.32 5.58 -12.71
CA GLN A 59 32.53 4.61 -13.79
C GLN A 59 32.57 3.17 -13.26
N PRO A 60 31.89 2.20 -13.92
CA PRO A 60 30.95 2.41 -15.03
C PRO A 60 29.64 3.05 -14.54
N GLY A 61 29.11 3.99 -15.33
CA GLY A 61 27.85 4.69 -15.02
C GLY A 61 26.61 3.81 -15.24
N PRO A 62 25.41 4.36 -14.98
CA PRO A 62 24.15 3.63 -15.14
C PRO A 62 23.97 3.15 -16.58
N THR A 63 23.57 1.89 -16.73
CA THR A 63 23.30 1.28 -18.03
C THR A 63 21.80 1.25 -18.30
N TYR A 64 21.40 1.50 -19.54
CA TYR A 64 19.99 1.53 -19.95
C TYR A 64 19.70 0.37 -20.90
N PRO A 65 19.38 -0.83 -20.37
CA PRO A 65 19.13 -1.99 -21.20
C PRO A 65 17.88 -1.78 -22.07
N LYS A 66 17.89 -2.36 -23.27
CA LYS A 66 16.69 -2.38 -24.13
C LYS A 66 15.56 -3.13 -23.44
N THR A 67 14.36 -2.58 -23.54
CA THR A 67 13.14 -3.19 -22.99
C THR A 67 12.68 -4.34 -23.89
N ASN A 68 12.13 -5.40 -23.29
CA ASN A 68 11.44 -6.47 -24.01
C ASN A 68 9.94 -6.44 -23.65
N ALA A 69 9.12 -7.21 -24.38
CA ALA A 69 7.67 -7.22 -24.17
C ALA A 69 7.29 -7.61 -22.73
N LEU A 70 7.95 -8.64 -22.16
CA LEU A 70 7.68 -9.09 -20.80
C LEU A 70 7.91 -7.97 -19.77
N ARG A 71 9.05 -7.28 -19.83
CA ARG A 71 9.36 -6.15 -18.93
C ARG A 71 8.39 -5.00 -19.08
N LEU A 72 7.94 -4.72 -20.31
CA LEU A 72 6.92 -3.71 -20.55
C LEU A 72 5.59 -4.10 -19.88
N PHE A 73 5.13 -5.34 -20.05
CA PHE A 73 3.92 -5.83 -19.40
C PHE A 73 4.02 -5.80 -17.87
N THR A 74 5.14 -6.26 -17.30
CA THR A 74 5.37 -6.20 -15.85
C THR A 74 5.37 -4.76 -15.33
N ALA A 75 5.97 -3.82 -16.07
CA ALA A 75 5.96 -2.40 -15.71
C ALA A 75 4.55 -1.79 -15.77
N CYS A 76 3.77 -2.07 -16.81
CA CYS A 76 2.37 -1.63 -16.92
C CYS A 76 1.52 -2.21 -15.79
N ALA A 77 1.70 -3.48 -15.45
CA ALA A 77 0.98 -4.15 -14.37
C ALA A 77 1.40 -3.62 -12.99
N GLY A 78 2.68 -3.29 -12.78
CA GLY A 78 3.15 -2.60 -11.58
C GLY A 78 2.58 -1.19 -11.44
N MET A 79 2.44 -0.47 -12.56
CA MET A 79 1.75 0.83 -12.58
C MET A 79 0.26 0.68 -12.23
N ALA A 80 -0.42 -0.32 -12.79
CA ALA A 80 -1.80 -0.62 -12.44
C ALA A 80 -1.96 -0.94 -10.94
N TYR A 81 -1.03 -1.73 -10.37
CA TYR A 81 -0.99 -1.99 -8.94
C TYR A 81 -0.83 -0.70 -8.11
N ALA A 82 0.00 0.25 -8.55
CA ALA A 82 0.19 1.52 -7.86
C ALA A 82 -1.08 2.40 -7.78
N PHE A 83 -2.05 2.15 -8.67
CA PHE A 83 -3.37 2.78 -8.67
C PHE A 83 -4.49 1.85 -8.17
N GLY A 84 -4.16 0.67 -7.64
CA GLY A 84 -5.10 -0.37 -7.21
C GLY A 84 -5.83 -0.07 -5.88
N GLY A 85 -6.51 1.07 -5.80
CA GLY A 85 -7.25 1.53 -4.61
C GLY A 85 -8.75 1.76 -4.81
N HIS A 86 -9.27 1.58 -6.02
CA HIS A 86 -10.65 1.96 -6.38
C HIS A 86 -11.74 1.26 -5.57
N GLY A 87 -11.48 0.03 -5.09
CA GLY A 87 -12.42 -0.70 -4.23
C GLY A 87 -12.76 0.01 -2.92
N ILE A 88 -11.99 1.02 -2.52
CA ILE A 88 -12.16 1.81 -1.31
C ILE A 88 -13.04 3.05 -1.56
N PHE A 89 -13.15 3.49 -2.81
CA PHE A 89 -13.85 4.72 -3.20
C PHE A 89 -15.30 4.79 -2.73
N PRO A 90 -16.12 3.71 -2.80
CA PRO A 90 -17.49 3.78 -2.29
C PRO A 90 -17.55 4.11 -0.80
N GLU A 91 -16.61 3.63 0.01
CA GLU A 91 -16.58 3.88 1.44
C GLU A 91 -16.06 5.30 1.76
N GLU A 92 -15.05 5.77 1.02
CA GLU A 92 -14.62 7.17 1.11
C GLU A 92 -15.74 8.14 0.73
N LEU A 93 -16.48 7.84 -0.33
CA LEU A 93 -17.60 8.64 -0.79
C LEU A 93 -18.72 8.74 0.25
N ARG A 94 -18.98 7.66 1.00
CA ARG A 94 -19.96 7.64 2.09
C ARG A 94 -19.56 8.52 3.28
N GLU A 95 -18.26 8.63 3.54
CA GLU A 95 -17.71 9.46 4.64
C GLU A 95 -17.54 10.94 4.24
N MET A 96 -17.65 11.28 2.95
CA MET A 96 -17.57 12.66 2.51
C MET A 96 -18.76 13.50 3.01
N LYS A 97 -18.45 14.67 3.56
CA LYS A 97 -19.46 15.69 3.89
C LYS A 97 -20.25 16.16 2.66
N GLU A 98 -19.60 16.23 1.50
CA GLU A 98 -20.18 16.69 0.24
C GLU A 98 -19.89 15.68 -0.90
N PRO A 99 -20.65 14.58 -1.01
CA PRO A 99 -20.37 13.50 -1.97
C PRO A 99 -20.39 13.95 -3.44
N HIS A 100 -21.18 14.97 -3.78
CA HIS A 100 -21.27 15.52 -5.14
C HIS A 100 -19.95 16.11 -5.66
N LYS A 101 -18.99 16.42 -4.77
CA LYS A 101 -17.66 16.93 -5.14
C LYS A 101 -16.66 15.83 -5.46
N TRP A 102 -17.05 14.56 -5.38
CA TRP A 102 -16.16 13.42 -5.67
C TRP A 102 -15.36 13.54 -6.98
N PRO A 103 -15.96 13.91 -8.14
CA PRO A 103 -15.20 14.05 -9.37
C PRO A 103 -14.11 15.13 -9.30
N VAL A 104 -14.37 16.22 -8.57
CA VAL A 104 -13.39 17.30 -8.37
C VAL A 104 -12.23 16.80 -7.49
N VAL A 105 -12.53 16.08 -6.41
CA VAL A 105 -11.51 15.48 -5.54
C VAL A 105 -10.64 14.49 -6.32
N MET A 106 -11.25 13.65 -7.16
CA MET A 106 -10.50 12.71 -8.01
C MET A 106 -9.59 13.43 -9.00
N ASN A 107 -10.09 14.47 -9.69
CA ASN A 107 -9.27 15.24 -10.63
C ASN A 107 -8.03 15.87 -9.95
N TRP A 108 -8.19 16.43 -8.75
CA TRP A 108 -7.06 16.95 -7.98
C TRP A 108 -6.11 15.85 -7.52
N THR A 109 -6.65 14.73 -7.03
CA THR A 109 -5.87 13.60 -6.52
C THR A 109 -5.00 13.01 -7.63
N TYR A 110 -5.60 12.68 -8.78
CA TYR A 110 -4.85 12.17 -9.93
C TYR A 110 -3.91 13.22 -10.54
N GLY A 111 -4.33 14.50 -10.57
CA GLY A 111 -3.49 15.60 -11.03
C GLY A 111 -2.23 15.80 -10.19
N ILE A 112 -2.21 15.38 -8.93
CA ILE A 112 -1.05 15.45 -8.04
C ILE A 112 -0.26 14.14 -8.04
N ILE A 113 -0.93 12.99 -7.89
CA ILE A 113 -0.28 11.69 -7.71
C ILE A 113 0.44 11.23 -8.99
N VAL A 114 -0.15 11.43 -10.18
CA VAL A 114 0.46 10.99 -11.44
C VAL A 114 1.81 11.68 -11.68
N PRO A 115 1.94 13.02 -11.57
CA PRO A 115 3.25 13.67 -11.64
C PRO A 115 4.22 13.23 -10.54
N MET A 116 3.75 12.99 -9.31
CA MET A 116 4.61 12.51 -8.22
C MET A 116 5.23 11.16 -8.57
N TYR A 117 4.42 10.19 -9.02
CA TYR A 117 4.90 8.88 -9.46
C TYR A 117 5.86 8.99 -10.64
N PHE A 118 5.52 9.79 -11.65
CA PHE A 118 6.38 9.97 -12.82
C PHE A 118 7.72 10.59 -12.44
N SER A 119 7.75 11.59 -11.56
CA SER A 119 8.98 12.26 -11.11
C SER A 119 9.91 11.31 -10.35
N CYS A 120 9.37 10.49 -9.43
CA CYS A 120 10.16 9.51 -8.69
C CYS A 120 10.70 8.40 -9.60
N ALA A 121 9.86 7.88 -10.51
CA ALA A 121 10.25 6.87 -11.47
C ALA A 121 11.34 7.39 -12.42
N TRP A 122 11.17 8.61 -12.95
CA TRP A 122 12.14 9.25 -13.83
C TRP A 122 13.48 9.45 -13.13
N VAL A 123 13.49 10.06 -11.94
CA VAL A 123 14.73 10.36 -11.21
C VAL A 123 15.43 9.07 -10.75
N GLY A 124 14.69 8.09 -10.23
CA GLY A 124 15.27 6.81 -9.82
C GLY A 124 15.86 6.03 -11.00
N TYR A 125 15.16 5.97 -12.12
CA TYR A 125 15.65 5.26 -13.31
C TYR A 125 16.81 6.01 -13.99
N TYR A 126 16.80 7.34 -14.01
CA TYR A 126 17.93 8.14 -14.48
C TYR A 126 19.19 7.94 -13.63
N ALA A 127 19.02 7.79 -12.31
CA ALA A 127 20.13 7.60 -11.39
C ALA A 127 20.78 6.21 -11.53
N TYR A 128 19.98 5.14 -11.59
CA TYR A 128 20.49 3.76 -11.47
C TYR A 128 20.33 2.91 -12.74
N GLY A 129 19.52 3.35 -13.71
CA GLY A 129 19.23 2.60 -14.92
C GLY A 129 18.75 1.18 -14.63
N GLY A 130 19.37 0.20 -15.29
CA GLY A 130 19.08 -1.22 -15.13
C GLY A 130 19.44 -1.82 -13.76
N TYR A 131 20.12 -1.08 -12.88
CA TYR A 131 20.43 -1.51 -11.50
C TYR A 131 19.40 -1.04 -10.47
N SER A 132 18.35 -0.33 -10.90
CA SER A 132 17.26 0.10 -10.02
C SER A 132 16.55 -1.12 -9.40
N GLN A 133 16.42 -1.09 -8.07
CA GLN A 133 15.71 -2.09 -7.29
C GLN A 133 14.24 -1.70 -7.16
N ALA A 134 13.38 -2.68 -6.88
CA ALA A 134 11.95 -2.46 -6.63
C ALA A 134 11.70 -1.46 -5.48
N ASN A 135 12.56 -1.47 -4.47
CA ASN A 135 12.65 -0.44 -3.44
C ASN A 135 13.91 0.39 -3.68
N LEU A 136 13.74 1.63 -4.13
CA LEU A 136 14.85 2.53 -4.48
C LEU A 136 15.77 2.84 -3.29
N ASN A 137 15.28 2.77 -2.05
CA ASN A 137 16.12 2.98 -0.85
C ASN A 137 17.24 1.92 -0.74
N LEU A 138 17.09 0.74 -1.37
CA LEU A 138 18.13 -0.29 -1.42
C LEU A 138 19.30 0.07 -2.34
N ASN A 139 19.11 1.04 -3.24
CA ASN A 139 20.18 1.55 -4.09
C ASN A 139 20.98 2.69 -3.44
N PHE A 140 20.47 3.28 -2.35
CA PHE A 140 21.14 4.37 -1.65
C PHE A 140 22.23 3.85 -0.72
N PRO A 141 23.32 4.62 -0.51
CA PRO A 141 24.35 4.24 0.46
C PRO A 141 23.79 4.23 1.88
N ASP A 142 24.45 3.46 2.76
CA ASP A 142 24.11 3.40 4.19
C ASP A 142 24.50 4.70 4.90
N ASN A 143 23.62 5.69 4.82
CA ASN A 143 23.76 6.98 5.49
C ASN A 143 22.52 7.26 6.36
N TRP A 144 22.56 8.36 7.12
CA TRP A 144 21.47 8.73 8.02
C TRP A 144 20.18 9.16 7.29
N VAL A 145 20.28 9.71 6.07
CA VAL A 145 19.14 10.13 5.25
C VAL A 145 18.40 8.91 4.74
N ASN A 146 19.09 7.91 4.17
CA ASN A 146 18.51 6.63 3.79
C ASN A 146 17.88 5.91 4.99
N THR A 147 18.57 5.88 6.13
CA THR A 147 18.02 5.31 7.37
C THR A 147 16.75 6.02 7.82
N ALA A 148 16.72 7.36 7.76
CA ALA A 148 15.52 8.15 8.09
C ALA A 148 14.39 7.89 7.09
N SER A 149 14.68 7.81 5.79
CA SER A 149 13.71 7.48 4.74
C SER A 149 13.03 6.14 5.02
N LEU A 150 13.81 5.10 5.33
CA LEU A 150 13.31 3.78 5.68
C LEU A 150 12.45 3.79 6.94
N LEU A 151 12.87 4.50 8.00
CA LEU A 151 12.10 4.59 9.25
C LEU A 151 10.79 5.36 9.07
N VAL A 152 10.79 6.42 8.28
CA VAL A 152 9.60 7.25 8.00
C VAL A 152 8.63 6.51 7.07
N GLN A 153 9.12 5.61 6.22
CA GLN A 153 8.27 4.77 5.38
C GLN A 153 7.46 3.74 6.18
N LEU A 154 7.98 3.25 7.30
CA LEU A 154 7.30 2.22 8.12
C LEU A 154 5.89 2.63 8.56
N PRO A 155 5.65 3.81 9.18
CA PRO A 155 4.29 4.27 9.49
C PRO A 155 3.38 4.41 8.27
N ALA A 156 3.89 4.86 7.12
CA ALA A 156 3.10 4.98 5.90
C ALA A 156 2.65 3.60 5.39
N CYS A 157 3.54 2.60 5.42
CA CYS A 157 3.21 1.22 5.07
C CYS A 157 2.19 0.60 6.05
N LEU A 158 2.33 0.84 7.36
CA LEU A 158 1.37 0.38 8.37
C LEU A 158 -0.01 1.03 8.17
N TYR A 159 -0.05 2.31 7.81
CA TYR A 159 -1.30 2.99 7.49
C TYR A 159 -1.96 2.40 6.24
N LEU A 160 -1.19 2.07 5.19
CA LEU A 160 -1.71 1.41 4.00
C LEU A 160 -2.32 0.04 4.31
N ILE A 161 -1.65 -0.77 5.14
CA ILE A 161 -2.18 -2.06 5.62
C ILE A 161 -3.50 -1.83 6.35
N TYR A 162 -3.54 -0.87 7.28
CA TYR A 162 -4.76 -0.54 8.01
C TYR A 162 -5.90 -0.13 7.08
N PHE A 163 -5.64 0.83 6.19
CA PHE A 163 -6.65 1.45 5.36
C PHE A 163 -7.31 0.46 4.38
N THR A 164 -6.49 -0.34 3.69
CA THR A 164 -6.98 -1.36 2.74
C THR A 164 -7.76 -2.48 3.43
N ASN A 165 -7.28 -2.94 4.60
CA ASN A 165 -7.94 -4.00 5.34
C ASN A 165 -9.21 -3.54 6.05
N LEU A 166 -9.26 -2.30 6.54
CA LEU A 166 -10.41 -1.78 7.27
C LEU A 166 -11.66 -1.82 6.40
N VAL A 167 -11.58 -1.41 5.13
CA VAL A 167 -12.73 -1.40 4.23
C VAL A 167 -13.28 -2.80 4.01
N LEU A 168 -12.40 -3.78 3.76
CA LEU A 168 -12.80 -5.18 3.56
C LEU A 168 -13.45 -5.76 4.81
N VAL A 169 -12.82 -5.57 5.96
CA VAL A 169 -13.32 -6.09 7.23
C VAL A 169 -14.63 -5.40 7.62
N LEU A 170 -14.76 -4.10 7.41
CA LEU A 170 -15.97 -3.34 7.70
C LEU A 170 -17.17 -3.84 6.88
N GLN A 171 -16.99 -4.12 5.58
CA GLN A 171 -18.04 -4.68 4.74
C GLN A 171 -18.51 -6.06 5.25
N ILE A 172 -17.56 -6.91 5.68
CA ILE A 172 -17.88 -8.23 6.24
C ILE A 172 -18.55 -8.10 7.62
N GLU A 173 -18.07 -7.20 8.48
CA GLU A 173 -18.64 -6.93 9.81
C GLU A 173 -20.09 -6.46 9.69
N ILE A 174 -20.36 -5.49 8.80
CA ILE A 174 -21.72 -5.00 8.52
C ILE A 174 -22.60 -6.10 7.94
N ALA A 175 -22.09 -6.88 6.97
CA ALA A 175 -22.84 -8.00 6.38
C ALA A 175 -23.22 -9.07 7.42
N LEU A 176 -22.36 -9.27 8.42
CA LEU A 176 -22.63 -10.16 9.54
C LEU A 176 -23.59 -9.55 10.57
N GLY A 177 -23.82 -8.24 10.54
CA GLY A 177 -24.69 -7.51 11.49
C GLY A 177 -23.94 -6.99 12.73
N VAL A 178 -22.61 -6.88 12.64
CA VAL A 178 -21.75 -6.29 13.67
C VAL A 178 -21.59 -4.80 13.36
N ASP A 179 -22.30 -3.95 14.09
CA ASP A 179 -22.17 -2.50 13.91
C ASP A 179 -20.86 -2.00 14.54
N PRO A 180 -20.02 -1.28 13.77
CA PRO A 180 -18.73 -0.74 14.23
C PRO A 180 -18.86 0.33 15.33
N THR A 181 -19.98 1.03 15.40
CA THR A 181 -20.21 2.17 16.31
C THR A 181 -20.65 1.76 17.72
N HIS A 182 -21.14 0.54 17.89
CA HIS A 182 -21.56 0.02 19.19
C HIS A 182 -20.36 -0.46 20.01
N THR A 183 -20.05 0.29 21.08
CA THR A 183 -19.06 -0.12 22.08
C THR A 183 -19.71 -0.99 23.16
N SER A 184 -19.01 -2.09 23.49
CA SER A 184 -19.05 -2.98 24.68
C SER A 184 -20.38 -3.45 25.33
N CYS A 185 -21.52 -2.82 25.07
CA CYS A 185 -22.82 -3.07 25.73
C CYS A 185 -23.97 -3.34 24.74
N ALA A 186 -23.67 -3.67 23.48
CA ALA A 186 -24.69 -4.19 22.57
C ALA A 186 -24.97 -5.67 22.88
N ARG A 187 -26.23 -6.08 22.66
CA ARG A 187 -26.70 -7.47 22.84
C ARG A 187 -25.70 -8.44 22.19
N PRO A 188 -25.47 -9.63 22.79
CA PRO A 188 -24.55 -10.61 22.24
C PRO A 188 -24.87 -10.84 20.77
N PHE A 189 -23.81 -10.76 19.95
CA PHE A 189 -23.90 -11.06 18.53
C PHE A 189 -24.38 -12.51 18.35
N ARG A 190 -24.83 -12.87 17.14
CA ARG A 190 -25.46 -14.15 16.77
C ARG A 190 -24.77 -15.43 17.29
N PHE A 191 -23.48 -15.34 17.66
CA PHE A 191 -22.64 -16.41 18.21
C PHE A 191 -22.38 -16.34 19.74
N GLY A 192 -23.07 -15.47 20.49
CA GLY A 192 -22.91 -15.36 21.95
C GLY A 192 -21.66 -14.60 22.43
N ALA A 193 -20.76 -14.22 21.52
CA ALA A 193 -19.58 -13.41 21.85
C ALA A 193 -19.91 -11.90 21.87
N PRO A 194 -19.24 -11.09 22.73
CA PRO A 194 -19.36 -9.65 22.67
C PRO A 194 -18.75 -9.12 21.35
N PRO A 195 -19.38 -8.13 20.69
CA PRO A 195 -18.93 -7.61 19.39
C PRO A 195 -17.46 -7.18 19.34
N MET A 196 -16.90 -6.67 20.45
CA MET A 196 -15.48 -6.30 20.53
C MET A 196 -14.54 -7.49 20.36
N VAL A 197 -14.83 -8.62 21.01
CA VAL A 197 -13.98 -9.82 20.93
C VAL A 197 -14.05 -10.43 19.55
N PHE A 198 -15.26 -10.46 18.96
CA PHE A 198 -15.42 -10.91 17.57
C PHE A 198 -14.57 -10.06 16.61
N ARG A 199 -14.65 -8.72 16.70
CA ARG A 199 -13.85 -7.83 15.84
C ARG A 199 -12.35 -8.02 16.04
N LEU A 200 -11.89 -8.10 17.29
CA LEU A 200 -10.48 -8.32 17.60
C LEU A 200 -9.98 -9.62 16.95
N VAL A 201 -10.66 -10.74 17.19
CA VAL A 201 -10.27 -12.05 16.66
C VAL A 201 -10.38 -12.08 15.14
N PHE A 202 -11.48 -11.57 14.56
CA PHE A 202 -11.68 -11.57 13.12
C PHE A 202 -10.62 -10.73 12.40
N ARG A 203 -10.38 -9.48 12.85
CA ARG A 203 -9.38 -8.59 12.24
C ARG A 203 -7.97 -9.13 12.37
N THR A 204 -7.60 -9.68 13.53
CA THR A 204 -6.26 -10.26 13.73
C THR A 204 -6.03 -11.51 12.90
N LEU A 205 -7.04 -12.40 12.79
CA LEU A 205 -6.97 -13.57 11.91
C LEU A 205 -6.96 -13.19 10.43
N PHE A 206 -7.71 -12.16 10.03
CA PHE A 206 -7.72 -11.68 8.65
C PHE A 206 -6.34 -11.21 8.20
N VAL A 207 -5.69 -10.34 8.97
CA VAL A 207 -4.31 -9.90 8.66
C VAL A 207 -3.32 -11.06 8.80
N GLY A 208 -3.53 -11.97 9.77
CA GLY A 208 -2.72 -13.18 9.90
C GLY A 208 -2.79 -14.07 8.65
N SER A 209 -3.97 -14.21 8.05
CA SER A 209 -4.15 -14.97 6.81
C SER A 209 -3.41 -14.33 5.62
N GLN A 210 -3.37 -13.00 5.56
CA GLN A 210 -2.60 -12.27 4.55
C GLN A 210 -1.10 -12.45 4.73
N VAL A 211 -0.62 -12.45 5.98
CA VAL A 211 0.80 -12.69 6.28
C VAL A 211 1.22 -14.11 5.89
N LEU A 212 0.35 -15.10 6.12
CA LEU A 212 0.58 -16.48 5.66
C LEU A 212 0.63 -16.58 4.14
N LEU A 213 -0.30 -15.92 3.44
CA LEU A 213 -0.28 -15.85 1.98
C LEU A 213 1.00 -15.15 1.47
N ALA A 214 1.43 -14.08 2.14
CA ALA A 214 2.66 -13.39 1.81
C ALA A 214 3.89 -14.30 1.96
N GLU A 215 3.98 -15.10 3.03
CA GLU A 215 5.09 -16.05 3.19
C GLU A 215 5.11 -17.10 2.08
N ILE A 216 3.95 -17.64 1.69
CA ILE A 216 3.85 -18.62 0.60
C ILE A 216 4.28 -18.01 -0.75
N LEU A 217 3.89 -16.76 -1.01
CA LEU A 217 4.22 -16.07 -2.27
C LEU A 217 5.67 -15.57 -2.32
N LEU A 218 6.24 -15.22 -1.16
CA LEU A 218 7.60 -14.69 -1.03
C LEU A 218 8.64 -15.78 -0.75
N SER A 219 8.26 -17.04 -0.57
CA SER A 219 9.21 -18.14 -0.35
C SER A 219 10.02 -18.54 -1.61
N GLY A 220 9.83 -17.85 -2.74
CA GLY A 220 10.61 -18.06 -3.97
C GLY A 220 11.81 -17.11 -4.08
N GLU A 221 12.91 -17.59 -4.66
CA GLU A 221 14.10 -16.77 -4.94
C GLU A 221 13.85 -15.77 -6.11
N GLY A 222 14.30 -14.51 -5.99
CA GLY A 222 14.36 -13.52 -7.09
C GLY A 222 13.33 -12.39 -7.07
N ASP A 223 13.00 -11.84 -8.26
CA ASP A 223 12.03 -10.74 -8.52
C ASP A 223 10.55 -11.11 -8.24
N THR A 224 10.31 -12.06 -7.35
CA THR A 224 8.98 -12.59 -7.02
C THR A 224 8.03 -11.50 -6.53
N VAL A 225 8.54 -10.51 -5.79
CA VAL A 225 7.77 -9.35 -5.33
C VAL A 225 7.19 -8.55 -6.49
N LEU A 226 8.01 -8.23 -7.51
CA LEU A 226 7.55 -7.47 -8.69
C LEU A 226 6.54 -8.28 -9.50
N GLY A 227 6.75 -9.60 -9.61
CA GLY A 227 5.79 -10.51 -10.25
C GLY A 227 4.46 -10.55 -9.53
N VAL A 228 4.45 -10.60 -8.20
CA VAL A 228 3.24 -10.59 -7.36
C VAL A 228 2.51 -9.26 -7.46
N GLN A 229 3.23 -8.13 -7.43
CA GLN A 229 2.64 -6.80 -7.64
C GLN A 229 2.01 -6.68 -9.03
N ALA A 230 2.72 -7.14 -10.07
CA ALA A 230 2.18 -7.17 -11.42
C ALA A 230 0.91 -8.05 -11.51
N LEU A 231 0.92 -9.23 -10.89
CA LEU A 231 -0.26 -10.09 -10.84
C LEU A 231 -1.44 -9.40 -10.15
N ALA A 232 -1.20 -8.79 -8.98
CA ALA A 232 -2.23 -8.06 -8.23
C ALA A 232 -2.80 -6.89 -9.04
N GLY A 233 -1.94 -6.11 -9.70
CA GLY A 233 -2.35 -5.02 -10.59
C GLY A 233 -3.19 -5.51 -11.78
N ALA A 234 -2.77 -6.61 -12.42
CA ALA A 234 -3.51 -7.20 -13.53
C ALA A 234 -4.90 -7.68 -13.11
N ILE A 235 -5.00 -8.37 -11.96
CA ILE A 235 -6.29 -8.83 -11.42
C ILE A 235 -7.19 -7.65 -11.04
N GLY A 236 -6.62 -6.62 -10.39
CA GLY A 236 -7.35 -5.42 -10.00
C GLY A 236 -8.03 -4.75 -11.19
N MET A 237 -7.29 -4.52 -12.27
CA MET A 237 -7.85 -3.91 -13.48
C MET A 237 -8.94 -4.78 -14.10
N VAL A 238 -8.74 -6.09 -14.25
CA VAL A 238 -9.76 -6.99 -14.85
C VAL A 238 -11.08 -6.95 -14.06
N GLY A 239 -11.00 -6.85 -12.73
CA GLY A 239 -12.18 -6.70 -11.87
C GLY A 239 -12.93 -5.39 -12.14
N GLU A 240 -12.22 -4.28 -12.28
CA GLU A 240 -12.80 -2.95 -12.60
C GLU A 240 -13.51 -2.96 -13.97
N TRP A 241 -12.85 -3.47 -15.01
CA TRP A 241 -13.45 -3.58 -16.35
C TRP A 241 -14.73 -4.41 -16.35
N SER A 242 -14.80 -5.45 -15.52
CA SER A 242 -15.99 -6.30 -15.40
C SER A 242 -17.16 -5.58 -14.71
N LEU A 243 -16.88 -4.68 -13.76
CA LEU A 243 -17.88 -3.87 -13.08
C LEU A 243 -18.42 -2.74 -13.97
N GLU A 244 -17.55 -2.11 -14.75
CA GLU A 244 -17.95 -1.07 -15.71
C GLU A 244 -18.82 -1.65 -16.83
N LEU A 245 -18.42 -2.79 -17.42
CA LEU A 245 -19.21 -3.47 -18.45
C LEU A 245 -20.54 -4.04 -17.93
N GLY A 246 -20.63 -4.34 -16.63
CA GLY A 246 -21.86 -4.78 -15.98
C GLY A 246 -22.81 -3.63 -15.59
N ALA A 247 -22.33 -2.39 -15.57
CA ALA A 247 -23.15 -1.20 -15.30
C ALA A 247 -23.86 -0.66 -16.56
N ASP A 248 -23.45 -1.13 -17.75
CA ASP A 248 -24.00 -0.74 -19.05
C ASP A 248 -25.06 -1.73 -19.61
N ILE A 249 -25.61 -2.65 -18.78
CA ILE A 249 -26.68 -3.60 -19.17
C ILE A 249 -27.92 -3.45 -18.28
#